data_AF-A0AAE8N8Q8-F1
#
_entry.id   AF-A0AAE8N8Q8-F1
#
_cell.length_a   1.000
_cell.length_b   1.000
_cell.length_c   1.000
_cell.angle_alpha   90.00
_cell.angle_beta   90.00
_cell.angle_gamma   90.00
#
_symmetry.space_group_name_H-M   'P 1'
#
loop_
_entity.id
_entity.type
_entity.pdbx_description
1 polymer ?
#
loop_
_entity_poly.entity_id
_entity_poly.type
_entity_poly.pdbx_seq_one_letter_code
_entity_poly.pdbx_strand_id
1 'polypeptide(L)'
;MASNRFLAPAFPVPFHSVQPLNPPIAFHHPGYPSPRLSLLFVLPRVDPTGNQECPNGVHHRTALLACQIVAGNAFDGALYTDREGQHPAQTHPDGVLENDEYFFIVKNNYRLQYPVVPSFRDWTFPHGQVPDSWPTIYPEDYAAITRRCFLTNHANGLEEAHVVPREEADWFWREQMGQYVGMGGIDSGMNLIWLRADIHRVYDSHAFIIVPKKEILGPTDQQSPRSNYVVHCLSRYAGEFWNLYNNVPVQQIAHTSRELHFARFALAIIPLVEEFVLAGQARQVLRVKCGEPKSENLTGSELKQFYGRGMEEEEEGPYLSEVEDCREREEDWAM
;
A
#
# COMPACT_ATOMS: atom_id res chain seq x y z
N MET A 1 35.89 1.50 -48.86
CA MET A 1 34.77 0.85 -48.13
C MET A 1 34.76 1.42 -46.72
N ALA A 2 33.83 2.31 -46.40
CA ALA A 2 33.73 2.89 -45.06
C ALA A 2 32.90 1.96 -44.18
N SER A 3 33.52 1.48 -43.11
CA SER A 3 32.92 0.72 -42.01
C SER A 3 31.84 1.57 -41.34
N ASN A 4 30.59 1.13 -41.37
CA ASN A 4 29.54 1.68 -40.51
C ASN A 4 29.92 1.38 -39.05
N ARG A 5 30.40 2.39 -38.32
CA ARG A 5 30.80 2.32 -36.90
C ARG A 5 29.64 2.60 -35.92
N PHE A 6 28.43 2.76 -36.44
CA PHE A 6 27.23 2.92 -35.64
C PHE A 6 26.38 1.67 -35.81
N LEU A 7 25.98 1.04 -34.71
CA LEU A 7 24.76 0.24 -34.73
C LEU A 7 23.65 1.23 -35.09
N ALA A 8 23.01 1.05 -36.25
CA ALA A 8 21.78 1.76 -36.51
C ALA A 8 20.87 1.46 -35.31
N PRO A 9 20.35 2.49 -34.61
CA PRO A 9 19.39 2.21 -33.57
C PRO A 9 18.27 1.40 -34.24
N ALA A 10 17.99 0.21 -33.71
CA ALA A 10 16.84 -0.58 -34.11
C ALA A 10 15.61 0.20 -33.67
N PHE A 11 15.26 1.23 -34.44
CA PHE A 11 14.01 1.93 -34.33
C PHE A 11 13.00 1.17 -35.19
N PRO A 12 11.82 0.88 -34.65
CA PRO A 12 11.39 1.24 -33.29
C PRO A 12 12.02 0.33 -32.22
N VAL A 13 12.31 0.90 -31.04
CA VAL A 13 12.46 0.10 -29.82
C VAL A 13 11.19 -0.75 -29.74
N PRO A 14 11.31 -2.09 -29.66
CA PRO A 14 10.14 -2.94 -29.70
C PRO A 14 9.18 -2.54 -28.58
N PHE A 15 7.92 -2.28 -28.92
CA PHE A 15 6.87 -2.08 -27.94
C PHE A 15 6.82 -3.35 -27.08
N HIS A 16 7.08 -3.23 -25.78
CA HIS A 16 6.77 -4.31 -24.88
C HIS A 16 5.25 -4.38 -24.82
N SER A 17 4.66 -5.38 -25.49
CA SER A 17 3.21 -5.53 -25.45
C SER A 17 2.81 -5.67 -23.98
N VAL A 18 2.05 -4.70 -23.50
CA VAL A 18 1.31 -4.87 -22.26
C VAL A 18 0.29 -5.94 -22.58
N GLN A 19 0.59 -7.19 -22.19
CA GLN A 19 -0.45 -8.22 -22.22
C GLN A 19 -1.65 -7.66 -21.47
N PRO A 20 -2.87 -7.77 -22.02
CA PRO A 20 -4.05 -7.35 -21.28
C PRO A 20 -4.02 -8.09 -19.95
N LEU A 21 -3.87 -7.34 -18.85
CA LEU A 21 -3.98 -7.88 -17.51
C LEU A 21 -5.29 -8.67 -17.46
N ASN A 22 -5.23 -9.90 -16.97
CA ASN A 22 -6.43 -10.60 -16.53
C ASN A 22 -7.25 -9.67 -15.62
N PRO A 23 -8.59 -9.77 -15.62
CA PRO A 23 -9.42 -8.97 -14.74
C PRO A 23 -8.87 -8.97 -13.31
N PRO A 24 -8.79 -7.81 -12.63
CA PRO A 24 -8.20 -7.72 -11.31
C PRO A 24 -9.02 -8.53 -10.30
N ILE A 25 -8.40 -8.94 -9.20
CA ILE A 25 -9.07 -9.66 -8.13
C ILE A 25 -9.84 -8.65 -7.28
N ALA A 26 -11.11 -8.91 -7.03
CA ALA A 26 -11.99 -8.08 -6.20
C ALA A 26 -11.97 -8.53 -4.73
N PHE A 27 -11.88 -7.56 -3.82
CA PHE A 27 -11.94 -7.80 -2.38
C PHE A 27 -13.20 -7.16 -1.82
N HIS A 28 -14.00 -7.93 -1.09
CA HIS A 28 -15.33 -7.54 -0.66
C HIS A 28 -15.47 -7.46 0.86
N HIS A 29 -16.27 -6.49 1.29
CA HIS A 29 -16.81 -6.35 2.62
C HIS A 29 -18.12 -7.17 2.76
N PRO A 30 -18.14 -8.24 3.56
CA PRO A 30 -19.28 -9.18 3.63
C PRO A 30 -20.52 -8.60 4.33
N GLY A 31 -20.34 -7.64 5.24
CA GLY A 31 -21.44 -6.94 5.94
C GLY A 31 -22.39 -6.12 5.05
N TYR A 32 -22.07 -5.90 3.77
CA TYR A 32 -22.92 -5.19 2.80
C TYR A 32 -23.44 -6.15 1.72
N PRO A 33 -24.78 -6.28 1.53
CA PRO A 33 -25.34 -7.37 0.73
C PRO A 33 -25.35 -7.17 -0.77
N SER A 34 -25.25 -5.95 -1.26
CA SER A 34 -25.19 -5.70 -2.70
C SER A 34 -23.75 -5.90 -3.19
N PRO A 35 -23.50 -6.72 -4.23
CA PRO A 35 -22.16 -6.94 -4.78
C PRO A 35 -21.44 -5.64 -5.17
N ARG A 36 -22.20 -4.65 -5.68
CA ARG A 36 -21.64 -3.33 -6.03
C ARG A 36 -21.29 -2.47 -4.82
N LEU A 37 -21.96 -2.72 -3.69
CA LEU A 37 -21.78 -1.95 -2.46
C LEU A 37 -20.85 -2.65 -1.47
N SER A 38 -20.49 -3.91 -1.73
CA SER A 38 -19.55 -4.69 -0.92
C SER A 38 -18.12 -4.58 -1.44
N LEU A 39 -17.89 -4.20 -2.70
CA LEU A 39 -16.54 -4.06 -3.24
C LEU A 39 -15.74 -3.03 -2.44
N LEU A 40 -14.68 -3.47 -1.75
CA LEU A 40 -13.73 -2.60 -1.06
C LEU A 40 -12.77 -1.98 -2.05
N PHE A 41 -12.03 -2.83 -2.75
CA PHE A 41 -11.02 -2.46 -3.73
C PHE A 41 -10.72 -3.65 -4.64
N VAL A 42 -9.90 -3.41 -5.67
CA VAL A 42 -9.38 -4.44 -6.57
C VAL A 42 -7.86 -4.39 -6.61
N LEU A 43 -7.20 -5.53 -6.79
CA LEU A 43 -5.75 -5.60 -7.01
C LEU A 43 -5.42 -6.25 -8.36
N PRO A 44 -4.45 -5.71 -9.13
CA PRO A 44 -4.05 -6.29 -10.40
C PRO A 44 -3.36 -7.64 -10.20
N ARG A 45 -3.58 -8.57 -11.13
CA ARG A 45 -2.94 -9.88 -11.14
C ARG A 45 -1.50 -9.79 -11.63
N VAL A 46 -0.57 -9.48 -10.71
CA VAL A 46 0.83 -9.20 -11.03
C VAL A 46 1.80 -10.31 -10.64
N ASP A 47 1.36 -11.29 -9.87
CA ASP A 47 2.19 -12.37 -9.32
C ASP A 47 2.03 -13.66 -10.12
N PRO A 48 3.12 -14.29 -10.60
CA PRO A 48 3.04 -15.51 -11.39
C PRO A 48 2.56 -16.70 -10.55
N THR A 49 1.62 -17.48 -11.07
CA THR A 49 0.99 -18.63 -10.38
C THR A 49 1.60 -19.97 -10.79
N GLY A 50 2.25 -20.03 -11.96
CA GLY A 50 2.64 -21.27 -12.62
C GLY A 50 1.48 -22.00 -13.32
N ASN A 51 0.24 -21.48 -13.23
CA ASN A 51 -0.95 -22.02 -13.89
C ASN A 51 -1.08 -21.45 -15.31
N GLN A 52 -1.21 -22.29 -16.33
CA GLN A 52 -1.32 -21.83 -17.73
C GLN A 52 -2.66 -21.13 -18.03
N GLU A 53 -3.73 -21.46 -17.31
CA GLU A 53 -5.06 -20.86 -17.52
C GLU A 53 -5.17 -19.49 -16.85
N CYS A 54 -4.59 -19.36 -15.66
CA CYS A 54 -4.50 -18.11 -14.91
C CYS A 54 -3.03 -17.79 -14.61
N PRO A 55 -2.26 -17.28 -15.60
CA PRO A 55 -0.80 -17.12 -15.47
C PRO A 55 -0.37 -16.20 -14.34
N ASN A 56 -1.25 -15.28 -13.92
CA ASN A 56 -0.98 -14.33 -12.85
C ASN A 56 -2.16 -14.24 -11.87
N GLY A 57 -1.83 -13.92 -10.62
CA GLY A 57 -2.73 -13.68 -9.51
C GLY A 57 -2.17 -12.60 -8.56
N VAL A 58 -2.57 -12.63 -7.29
CA VAL A 58 -2.09 -11.67 -6.28
C VAL A 58 -1.48 -12.41 -5.11
N HIS A 59 -0.28 -12.02 -4.67
CA HIS A 59 0.37 -12.60 -3.50
C HIS A 59 -0.55 -12.53 -2.26
N HIS A 60 -0.84 -13.69 -1.67
CA HIS A 60 -1.90 -13.85 -0.68
C HIS A 60 -1.71 -12.96 0.55
N ARG A 61 -0.51 -12.95 1.14
CA ARG A 61 -0.22 -12.12 2.31
C ARG A 61 -0.29 -10.62 2.02
N THR A 62 0.08 -10.18 0.82
CA THR A 62 -0.03 -8.77 0.43
C THR A 62 -1.50 -8.36 0.36
N ALA A 63 -2.34 -9.16 -0.29
CA ALA A 63 -3.79 -8.93 -0.34
C ALA A 63 -4.44 -8.96 1.05
N LEU A 64 -4.11 -9.95 1.88
CA LEU A 64 -4.64 -10.06 3.23
C LEU A 64 -4.28 -8.83 4.07
N LEU A 65 -3.01 -8.41 4.08
CA LEU A 65 -2.61 -7.24 4.85
C LEU A 65 -3.25 -5.95 4.33
N ALA A 66 -3.44 -5.81 3.02
CA ALA A 66 -4.18 -4.68 2.46
C ALA A 66 -5.60 -4.62 3.04
N CYS A 67 -6.32 -5.76 3.08
CA CYS A 67 -7.63 -5.85 3.72
C CYS A 67 -7.60 -5.52 5.22
N GLN A 68 -6.59 -6.00 5.94
CA GLN A 68 -6.44 -5.77 7.38
C GLN A 68 -6.18 -4.29 7.69
N ILE A 69 -5.36 -3.61 6.88
CA ILE A 69 -5.08 -2.17 7.01
C ILE A 69 -6.35 -1.35 6.79
N VAL A 70 -7.09 -1.58 5.69
CA VAL A 70 -8.32 -0.81 5.41
C VAL A 70 -9.39 -1.03 6.46
N ALA A 71 -9.38 -2.17 7.15
CA ALA A 71 -10.27 -2.49 8.26
C ALA A 71 -9.74 -2.01 9.63
N GLY A 72 -8.81 -1.06 9.66
CA GLY A 72 -8.28 -0.48 10.90
C GLY A 72 -7.33 -1.39 11.65
N ASN A 73 -6.40 -2.04 10.93
CA ASN A 73 -5.44 -2.99 11.48
C ASN A 73 -6.11 -4.24 12.10
N ALA A 74 -7.19 -4.74 11.50
CA ALA A 74 -7.89 -5.95 11.92
C ALA A 74 -7.07 -7.22 11.58
N PHE A 75 -5.88 -7.37 12.20
CA PHE A 75 -4.92 -8.43 11.92
C PHE A 75 -5.42 -9.85 12.26
N ASP A 76 -6.56 -9.97 12.94
CA ASP A 76 -7.28 -11.21 13.22
C ASP A 76 -8.24 -11.63 12.09
N GLY A 77 -8.44 -10.80 11.06
CA GLY A 77 -9.28 -11.11 9.92
C GLY A 77 -8.62 -12.06 8.91
N ALA A 78 -9.45 -12.72 8.09
CA ALA A 78 -9.03 -13.69 7.09
C ALA A 78 -9.81 -13.56 5.76
N LEU A 79 -9.25 -14.12 4.68
CA LEU A 79 -9.87 -14.14 3.35
C LEU A 79 -10.65 -15.44 3.12
N TYR A 80 -11.81 -15.29 2.49
CA TYR A 80 -12.74 -16.37 2.16
C TYR A 80 -13.16 -16.28 0.69
N THR A 81 -13.54 -17.42 0.11
CA THR A 81 -14.04 -17.48 -1.28
C THR A 81 -15.56 -17.38 -1.37
N ASP A 82 -16.24 -17.31 -0.22
CA ASP A 82 -17.67 -17.03 -0.11
C ASP A 82 -17.92 -15.98 0.96
N ARG A 83 -19.08 -15.33 0.84
CA ARG A 83 -19.48 -14.25 1.74
C ARG A 83 -19.79 -14.75 3.14
N GLU A 84 -20.37 -15.94 3.27
CA GLU A 84 -20.84 -16.51 4.54
C GLU A 84 -19.70 -17.03 5.42
N GLY A 85 -18.47 -17.01 4.92
CA GLY A 85 -17.27 -17.44 5.64
C GLY A 85 -17.16 -18.95 5.83
N GLN A 86 -17.75 -19.74 4.93
CA GLN A 86 -17.75 -21.20 5.02
C GLN A 86 -16.51 -21.82 4.38
N HIS A 87 -15.91 -21.13 3.40
CA HIS A 87 -14.79 -21.60 2.59
C HIS A 87 -13.62 -20.61 2.72
N PRO A 88 -12.75 -20.79 3.74
CA PRO A 88 -11.56 -19.97 3.86
C PRO A 88 -10.65 -20.17 2.64
N ALA A 89 -9.95 -19.12 2.24
CA ALA A 89 -8.96 -19.21 1.17
C ALA A 89 -7.87 -20.23 1.57
N GLN A 90 -7.75 -21.31 0.80
CA GLN A 90 -6.82 -22.40 1.08
C GLN A 90 -5.38 -22.10 0.64
N THR A 91 -5.17 -20.98 -0.06
CA THR A 91 -3.86 -20.55 -0.54
C THR A 91 -2.91 -20.31 0.63
N HIS A 92 -1.70 -20.87 0.55
CA HIS A 92 -0.65 -20.61 1.53
C HIS A 92 -0.38 -19.08 1.66
N PRO A 93 -0.05 -18.54 2.85
CA PRO A 93 0.27 -17.11 3.02
C PRO A 93 1.28 -16.54 2.02
N ASP A 94 2.29 -17.34 1.67
CA ASP A 94 3.33 -16.97 0.69
C ASP A 94 2.99 -17.42 -0.75
N GLY A 95 1.76 -17.91 -0.98
CA GLY A 95 1.25 -18.33 -2.28
C GLY A 95 0.53 -17.19 -3.04
N VAL A 96 -0.10 -17.54 -4.16
CA VAL A 96 -0.78 -16.60 -5.05
C VAL A 96 -2.28 -16.92 -5.10
N LEU A 97 -3.10 -15.89 -4.91
CA LEU A 97 -4.56 -15.95 -5.03
C LEU A 97 -4.95 -15.91 -6.50
N GLU A 98 -5.84 -16.83 -6.90
CA GLU A 98 -6.22 -17.04 -8.30
C GLU A 98 -7.70 -16.75 -8.58
N ASN A 99 -8.58 -16.80 -7.57
CA ASN A 99 -10.00 -16.54 -7.78
C ASN A 99 -10.26 -15.07 -8.14
N ASP A 100 -11.38 -14.81 -8.81
CA ASP A 100 -11.77 -13.46 -9.23
C ASP A 100 -12.21 -12.57 -8.06
N GLU A 101 -12.67 -13.18 -6.96
CA GLU A 101 -13.14 -12.45 -5.79
C GLU A 101 -12.81 -13.17 -4.48
N TYR A 102 -12.63 -12.36 -3.43
CA TYR A 102 -12.45 -12.80 -2.05
C TYR A 102 -13.23 -11.88 -1.09
N PHE A 103 -13.67 -12.43 0.03
CA PHE A 103 -14.35 -11.71 1.10
C PHE A 103 -13.43 -11.63 2.32
N PHE A 104 -13.24 -10.43 2.87
CA PHE A 104 -12.47 -10.24 4.09
C PHE A 104 -13.40 -10.27 5.30
N ILE A 105 -13.25 -11.27 6.17
CA ILE A 105 -14.08 -11.47 7.35
C ILE A 105 -13.26 -11.18 8.61
N VAL A 106 -13.76 -10.28 9.43
CA VAL A 106 -13.19 -9.91 10.74
C VAL A 106 -13.96 -10.61 11.86
N LYS A 107 -13.25 -11.10 12.88
CA LYS A 107 -13.83 -11.79 14.06
C LYS A 107 -14.75 -12.97 13.71
N ASN A 108 -14.50 -13.65 12.59
CA ASN A 108 -15.35 -14.74 12.07
C ASN A 108 -16.84 -14.38 11.96
N ASN A 109 -17.17 -13.10 11.74
CA ASN A 109 -18.55 -12.63 11.64
C ASN A 109 -18.78 -11.90 10.32
N TYR A 110 -19.27 -12.64 9.32
CA TYR A 110 -19.56 -12.09 7.99
C TYR A 110 -20.66 -11.02 7.98
N ARG A 111 -21.50 -10.96 9.02
CA ARG A 111 -22.56 -9.96 9.17
C ARG A 111 -22.07 -8.68 9.83
N LEU A 112 -20.87 -8.71 10.43
CA LEU A 112 -20.26 -7.54 11.03
C LEU A 112 -19.94 -6.52 9.93
N GLN A 113 -20.54 -5.34 10.05
CA GLN A 113 -20.12 -4.16 9.30
C GLN A 113 -18.93 -3.54 10.04
N TYR A 114 -17.74 -4.13 9.85
CA TYR A 114 -16.54 -3.58 10.48
C TYR A 114 -16.25 -2.20 9.89
N PRO A 115 -15.69 -1.28 10.69
CA PRO A 115 -15.45 0.06 10.21
C PRO A 115 -14.23 0.08 9.27
N VAL A 116 -14.33 0.88 8.21
CA VAL A 116 -13.29 1.04 7.19
C VAL A 116 -12.59 2.39 7.37
N VAL A 117 -11.28 2.41 7.24
CA VAL A 117 -10.48 3.64 7.32
C VAL A 117 -10.69 4.42 6.01
N PRO A 118 -11.27 5.63 6.05
CA PRO A 118 -11.67 6.36 4.85
C PRO A 118 -10.53 7.14 4.19
N SER A 119 -9.47 7.46 4.95
CA SER A 119 -8.31 8.21 4.49
C SER A 119 -7.07 7.80 5.29
N PHE A 120 -5.88 7.94 4.70
CA PHE A 120 -4.62 7.68 5.40
C PHE A 120 -4.49 8.57 6.65
N ARG A 121 -4.98 9.81 6.59
CA ARG A 121 -4.98 10.73 7.73
C ARG A 121 -5.83 10.25 8.91
N ASP A 122 -6.81 9.39 8.67
CA ASP A 122 -7.64 8.77 9.72
C ASP A 122 -7.09 7.43 10.20
N TRP A 123 -6.00 6.95 9.61
CA TRP A 123 -5.38 5.70 10.00
C TRP A 123 -4.47 5.87 11.21
N THR A 124 -4.63 5.00 12.21
CA THR A 124 -3.72 4.91 13.36
C THR A 124 -2.62 3.91 13.07
N PHE A 125 -1.36 4.30 13.28
CA PHE A 125 -0.22 3.42 13.04
C PHE A 125 -0.14 2.32 14.11
N PRO A 126 0.01 1.03 13.74
CA PRO A 126 0.02 -0.07 14.69
C PRO A 126 1.40 -0.26 15.36
N HIS A 127 1.80 0.69 16.22
CA HIS A 127 3.06 0.61 16.96
C HIS A 127 3.19 -0.72 17.72
N GLY A 128 4.35 -1.37 17.56
CA GLY A 128 4.64 -2.66 18.20
C GLY A 128 3.79 -3.83 17.69
N GLN A 129 2.89 -3.60 16.73
CA GLN A 129 1.97 -4.58 16.16
C GLN A 129 2.13 -4.72 14.64
N VAL A 130 3.17 -4.12 14.05
CA VAL A 130 3.58 -4.40 12.68
C VAL A 130 3.86 -5.91 12.55
N PRO A 131 3.16 -6.64 11.66
CA PRO A 131 3.23 -8.09 11.63
C PRO A 131 4.65 -8.63 11.41
N ASP A 132 5.00 -9.75 12.05
CA ASP A 132 6.33 -10.39 11.92
C ASP A 132 6.69 -10.78 10.47
N SER A 133 5.69 -10.86 9.61
CA SER A 133 5.90 -11.03 8.17
C SER A 133 6.63 -9.87 7.51
N TRP A 134 6.67 -8.72 8.16
CA TRP A 134 7.51 -7.55 7.87
C TRP A 134 8.77 -7.62 8.73
N PRO A 135 9.84 -8.24 8.22
CA PRO A 135 11.05 -8.46 9.00
C PRO A 135 11.69 -7.11 9.36
N THR A 136 12.33 -7.07 10.52
CA THR A 136 13.18 -5.93 10.89
C THR A 136 14.32 -5.82 9.87
N ILE A 137 14.59 -4.60 9.44
CA ILE A 137 15.70 -4.29 8.55
C ILE A 137 16.93 -4.04 9.42
N TYR A 138 17.95 -4.89 9.29
CA TYR A 138 19.15 -4.80 10.12
C TYR A 138 20.25 -3.98 9.40
N PRO A 139 20.91 -3.03 10.08
CA PRO A 139 22.01 -2.25 9.50
C PRO A 139 23.24 -3.08 9.09
N GLU A 140 23.32 -4.33 9.54
CA GLU A 140 24.42 -5.26 9.26
C GLU A 140 24.43 -5.74 7.79
N ASP A 141 23.34 -5.51 7.05
CA ASP A 141 23.15 -5.90 5.64
C ASP A 141 23.70 -4.87 4.63
N TYR A 142 24.98 -4.47 4.76
CA TYR A 142 25.81 -3.69 3.79
C TYR A 142 25.96 -2.15 3.96
N ALA A 143 26.94 -1.65 3.20
CA ALA A 143 27.78 -0.46 3.32
C ALA A 143 27.08 0.92 3.44
N ALA A 144 27.84 1.87 3.99
CA ALA A 144 27.57 3.31 4.08
C ALA A 144 26.64 3.83 2.97
N ILE A 145 25.56 4.51 3.35
CA ILE A 145 24.55 5.13 2.48
C ILE A 145 25.20 5.60 1.17
N THR A 146 25.07 4.81 0.11
CA THR A 146 25.63 5.17 -1.20
C THR A 146 24.53 5.84 -2.01
N ARG A 147 24.85 6.96 -2.67
CA ARG A 147 23.90 7.69 -3.50
C ARG A 147 23.60 6.89 -4.79
N ARG A 148 22.74 5.87 -4.70
CA ARG A 148 22.30 5.02 -5.80
C ARG A 148 20.82 4.73 -5.71
N CYS A 149 20.19 4.46 -6.85
CA CYS A 149 18.77 4.14 -6.91
C CYS A 149 18.45 2.90 -6.06
N PHE A 150 17.52 3.07 -5.13
CA PHE A 150 16.99 2.07 -4.20
C PHE A 150 16.48 0.81 -4.91
N LEU A 151 15.94 0.94 -6.12
CA LEU A 151 15.40 -0.19 -6.90
C LEU A 151 16.39 -0.74 -7.94
N THR A 152 17.18 0.11 -8.59
CA THR A 152 17.95 -0.30 -9.79
C THR A 152 19.46 -0.19 -9.63
N ASN A 153 19.94 0.29 -8.49
CA ASN A 153 21.37 0.52 -8.19
C ASN A 153 22.09 1.51 -9.15
N HIS A 154 21.35 2.26 -9.97
CA HIS A 154 21.89 3.27 -10.86
C HIS A 154 22.44 4.46 -10.07
N ALA A 155 23.54 5.06 -10.53
CA ALA A 155 24.20 6.20 -9.85
C ALA A 155 23.76 7.58 -10.37
N ASN A 156 23.08 7.65 -11.51
CA ASN A 156 22.76 8.88 -12.21
C ASN A 156 21.25 9.08 -12.35
N GLY A 157 20.82 10.34 -12.54
CA GLY A 157 19.41 10.69 -12.72
C GLY A 157 18.57 10.45 -11.46
N LEU A 158 19.17 10.66 -10.28
CA LEU A 158 18.57 10.35 -8.99
C LEU A 158 17.89 11.56 -8.37
N GLU A 159 16.76 11.30 -7.74
CA GLU A 159 15.98 12.23 -6.92
C GLU A 159 15.79 11.63 -5.52
N GLU A 160 15.63 12.50 -4.53
CA GLU A 160 15.26 12.11 -3.16
C GLU A 160 13.75 11.93 -3.10
N ALA A 161 13.33 10.76 -2.63
CA ALA A 161 11.94 10.42 -2.41
C ALA A 161 11.73 10.14 -0.93
N HIS A 162 10.73 10.79 -0.34
CA HIS A 162 10.29 10.45 1.00
C HIS A 162 9.51 9.14 0.99
N VAL A 163 9.85 8.21 1.89
CA VAL A 163 9.08 6.96 2.06
C VAL A 163 7.68 7.31 2.56
N VAL A 164 7.60 8.08 3.65
CA VAL A 164 6.38 8.79 4.08
C VAL A 164 6.45 10.24 3.59
N PRO A 165 5.61 10.67 2.62
CA PRO A 165 5.67 11.99 2.01
C PRO A 165 5.46 13.15 2.98
N ARG A 166 6.00 14.32 2.63
CA ARG A 166 5.91 15.53 3.47
C ARG A 166 4.47 16.03 3.61
N GLU A 167 3.61 15.73 2.63
CA GLU A 167 2.19 16.03 2.62
C GLU A 167 1.42 15.34 3.76
N GLU A 168 2.03 14.31 4.38
CA GLU A 168 1.48 13.57 5.52
C GLU A 168 2.19 13.95 6.84
N ALA A 169 2.77 15.15 6.94
CA ALA A 169 3.45 15.62 8.15
C ALA A 169 2.58 15.58 9.40
N ASP A 170 1.32 16.03 9.32
CA ASP A 170 0.42 16.05 10.48
C ASP A 170 0.16 14.63 11.01
N TRP A 171 -0.08 13.68 10.09
CA TRP A 171 -0.21 12.27 10.43
C TRP A 171 1.09 11.74 11.05
N PHE A 172 2.24 12.03 10.43
CA PHE A 172 3.55 11.56 10.87
C PHE A 172 3.86 11.98 12.31
N TRP A 173 3.54 13.22 12.67
CA TRP A 173 3.75 13.74 14.02
C TRP A 173 2.75 13.21 15.03
N ARG A 174 1.46 13.16 14.68
CA ARG A 174 0.41 12.62 15.54
C ARG A 174 0.66 11.16 15.90
N GLU A 175 1.03 10.35 14.91
CA GLU A 175 1.37 8.94 15.09
C GLU A 175 2.81 8.75 15.59
N GLN A 176 3.50 9.80 16.05
CA GLN A 176 4.82 9.70 16.67
C GLN A 176 5.84 8.90 15.82
N MET A 177 5.76 8.97 14.49
CA MET A 177 6.62 8.22 13.57
C MET A 177 8.09 8.67 13.65
N GLY A 178 8.34 9.82 14.26
CA GLY A 178 9.67 10.33 14.61
C GLY A 178 10.56 9.32 15.35
N GLN A 179 9.96 8.39 16.11
CA GLN A 179 10.69 7.34 16.83
C GLN A 179 11.45 6.37 15.90
N TYR A 180 11.07 6.29 14.61
CA TYR A 180 11.66 5.37 13.63
C TYR A 180 12.71 6.02 12.70
N VAL A 181 12.86 7.33 12.74
CA VAL A 181 13.70 8.09 11.79
C VAL A 181 14.87 8.83 12.44
N GLY A 182 14.96 8.85 13.78
CA GLY A 182 16.00 9.56 14.51
C GLY A 182 15.89 11.09 14.38
N MET A 183 17.03 11.80 14.34
CA MET A 183 17.04 13.26 14.18
C MET A 183 16.58 13.68 12.77
N GLY A 184 15.88 14.81 12.69
CA GLY A 184 15.40 15.38 11.42
C GLY A 184 13.92 15.14 11.13
N GLY A 185 13.25 14.27 11.89
CA GLY A 185 11.80 14.08 11.75
C GLY A 185 11.41 13.59 10.36
N ILE A 186 10.36 14.18 9.79
CA ILE A 186 9.88 13.82 8.45
C ILE A 186 10.93 13.99 7.35
N ASP A 187 11.84 14.96 7.48
CA ASP A 187 12.94 15.22 6.54
C ASP A 187 14.24 14.50 6.92
N SER A 188 14.18 13.55 7.86
CA SER A 188 15.34 12.71 8.19
C SER A 188 15.80 11.90 6.98
N GLY A 189 17.11 11.73 6.85
CA GLY A 189 17.71 10.82 5.87
C GLY A 189 17.24 9.36 6.00
N MET A 190 16.69 8.95 7.15
CA MET A 190 16.11 7.62 7.36
C MET A 190 14.70 7.48 6.78
N ASN A 191 14.04 8.59 6.42
CA ASN A 191 12.78 8.63 5.65
C ASN A 191 13.03 8.94 4.17
N LEU A 192 14.29 9.06 3.73
CA LEU A 192 14.65 9.38 2.36
C LEU A 192 15.27 8.18 1.65
N ILE A 193 14.84 7.94 0.42
CA ILE A 193 15.44 6.98 -0.49
C ILE A 193 15.79 7.67 -1.80
N TRP A 194 16.86 7.21 -2.45
CA TRP A 194 17.22 7.70 -3.78
C TRP A 194 16.51 6.87 -4.83
N LEU A 195 15.77 7.50 -5.74
CA LEU A 195 15.14 6.81 -6.86
C LEU A 195 15.58 7.47 -8.16
N ARG A 196 15.58 6.71 -9.26
CA ARG A 196 15.67 7.35 -10.58
C ARG A 196 14.40 8.18 -10.79
N ALA A 197 14.50 9.34 -11.41
CA ALA A 197 13.37 10.26 -11.60
C ALA A 197 12.12 9.59 -12.22
N ASP A 198 12.31 8.66 -13.16
CA ASP A 198 11.22 7.90 -13.78
C ASP A 198 10.52 6.96 -12.79
N ILE A 199 11.27 6.32 -11.90
CA ILE A 199 10.74 5.43 -10.86
C ILE A 199 10.10 6.25 -9.73
N HIS A 200 10.73 7.36 -9.35
CA HIS A 200 10.22 8.27 -8.31
C HIS A 200 8.81 8.74 -8.63
N ARG A 201 8.58 9.20 -9.87
CA ARG A 201 7.24 9.63 -10.32
C ARG A 201 6.18 8.54 -10.18
N VAL A 202 6.53 7.28 -10.45
CA VAL A 202 5.62 6.12 -10.33
C VAL A 202 5.42 5.74 -8.85
N TYR A 203 6.45 5.92 -8.03
CA TYR A 203 6.38 5.68 -6.59
C TYR A 203 5.39 6.64 -5.92
N ASP A 204 5.48 7.93 -6.22
CA ASP A 204 4.62 8.97 -5.65
C ASP A 204 3.17 8.91 -6.13
N SER A 205 2.92 8.35 -7.30
CA SER A 205 1.56 8.07 -7.75
C SER A 205 0.94 6.83 -7.10
N HIS A 206 1.60 6.22 -6.10
CA HIS A 206 1.22 4.97 -5.45
C HIS A 206 1.03 3.79 -6.41
N ALA A 207 1.67 3.83 -7.58
CA ALA A 207 1.46 2.80 -8.60
C ALA A 207 2.18 1.47 -8.26
N PHE A 208 3.12 1.50 -7.32
CA PHE A 208 3.71 0.32 -6.69
C PHE A 208 4.04 0.59 -5.23
N ILE A 209 4.27 -0.51 -4.50
CA ILE A 209 4.68 -0.55 -3.10
C ILE A 209 5.88 -1.47 -2.94
N ILE A 210 6.54 -1.39 -1.78
CA ILE A 210 7.63 -2.27 -1.39
C ILE A 210 7.10 -3.15 -0.26
N VAL A 211 7.09 -4.47 -0.48
CA VAL A 211 6.53 -5.44 0.47
C VAL A 211 7.47 -6.63 0.65
N PRO A 212 7.50 -7.25 1.84
CA PRO A 212 8.25 -8.47 2.05
C PRO A 212 7.53 -9.64 1.34
N LYS A 213 8.29 -10.38 0.53
CA LYS A 213 7.87 -11.70 0.02
C LYS A 213 8.95 -12.70 0.38
N LYS A 214 8.54 -13.91 0.75
CA LYS A 214 9.52 -14.99 0.90
C LYS A 214 10.09 -15.34 -0.45
N GLU A 215 11.40 -15.53 -0.46
CA GLU A 215 12.13 -15.89 -1.65
C GLU A 215 11.56 -17.17 -2.28
N ILE A 216 11.13 -17.09 -3.54
CA ILE A 216 10.68 -18.22 -4.37
C ILE A 216 11.90 -18.87 -5.06
N LEU A 217 13.14 -18.58 -4.63
CA LEU A 217 14.32 -19.13 -5.28
C LEU A 217 14.28 -20.66 -5.21
N GLY A 218 14.60 -21.26 -6.36
CA GLY A 218 14.44 -22.67 -6.65
C GLY A 218 15.24 -23.62 -5.75
N PRO A 219 15.31 -24.91 -6.11
CA PRO A 219 15.60 -26.04 -5.21
C PRO A 219 17.01 -26.10 -4.58
N THR A 220 17.80 -25.02 -4.57
CA THR A 220 19.24 -25.07 -4.30
C THR A 220 19.73 -24.46 -2.99
N ASP A 221 18.92 -23.89 -2.11
CA ASP A 221 19.41 -23.54 -0.76
C ASP A 221 18.44 -23.97 0.34
N GLN A 222 18.84 -25.01 1.09
CA GLN A 222 18.14 -25.54 2.26
C GLN A 222 18.32 -24.69 3.53
N GLN A 223 18.59 -23.40 3.37
CA GLN A 223 18.59 -22.43 4.47
C GLN A 223 17.26 -21.70 4.44
N SER A 224 16.63 -21.56 5.61
CA SER A 224 15.27 -21.03 5.76
C SER A 224 15.02 -19.83 4.85
N PRO A 225 13.95 -19.84 4.02
CA PRO A 225 13.73 -18.81 3.02
C PRO A 225 13.73 -17.44 3.69
N ARG A 226 14.67 -16.57 3.31
CA ARG A 226 14.72 -15.19 3.80
C ARG A 226 13.60 -14.40 3.11
N SER A 227 12.96 -13.52 3.85
CA SER A 227 12.03 -12.56 3.27
C SER A 227 12.82 -11.42 2.64
N ASN A 228 12.60 -11.18 1.35
CA ASN A 228 13.17 -10.04 0.64
C ASN A 228 12.08 -8.99 0.42
N TYR A 229 12.43 -7.72 0.61
CA TYR A 229 11.57 -6.63 0.20
C TYR A 229 11.63 -6.49 -1.32
N VAL A 230 10.47 -6.57 -1.95
CA VAL A 230 10.32 -6.52 -3.41
C VAL A 230 9.28 -5.47 -3.80
N VAL A 231 9.36 -5.02 -5.03
CA VAL A 231 8.31 -4.19 -5.63
C VAL A 231 7.06 -5.03 -5.89
N HIS A 232 5.90 -4.53 -5.50
CA HIS A 232 4.59 -5.07 -5.89
C HIS A 232 3.76 -3.97 -6.55
N CYS A 233 3.32 -4.20 -7.78
CA CYS A 233 2.60 -3.20 -8.57
C CYS A 233 1.11 -3.18 -8.21
N LEU A 234 0.56 -1.98 -8.02
CA LEU A 234 -0.86 -1.75 -7.72
C LEU A 234 -1.61 -1.15 -8.92
N SER A 235 -0.90 -0.44 -9.81
CA SER A 235 -1.50 0.19 -10.98
C SER A 235 -1.78 -0.80 -12.10
N ARG A 236 -3.03 -0.81 -12.57
CA ARG A 236 -3.46 -1.53 -13.78
C ARG A 236 -2.93 -0.92 -15.08
N TYR A 237 -2.50 0.35 -15.03
CA TYR A 237 -2.14 1.14 -16.20
C TYR A 237 -0.63 1.23 -16.42
N ALA A 238 0.18 0.70 -15.49
CA ALA A 238 1.64 0.73 -15.54
C ALA A 238 2.23 -0.62 -16.03
N GLY A 239 1.66 -1.20 -17.09
CA GLY A 239 2.01 -2.54 -17.56
C GLY A 239 3.49 -2.73 -17.91
N GLU A 240 4.13 -1.72 -18.52
CA GLU A 240 5.57 -1.76 -18.80
C GLU A 240 6.40 -1.77 -17.51
N PHE A 241 6.01 -0.97 -16.52
CA PHE A 241 6.67 -0.91 -15.22
C PHE A 241 6.56 -2.24 -14.48
N TRP A 242 5.36 -2.84 -14.50
CA TRP A 242 5.12 -4.17 -13.93
C TRP A 242 6.09 -5.21 -14.48
N ASN A 243 6.17 -5.34 -15.81
CA ASN A 243 7.01 -6.35 -16.46
C ASN A 243 8.50 -6.21 -16.11
N LEU A 244 8.95 -5.00 -15.80
CA LEU A 244 10.35 -4.72 -15.47
C LEU A 244 10.66 -4.91 -13.99
N TYR A 245 9.73 -4.56 -13.09
CA TYR A 245 10.07 -4.33 -11.69
C TYR A 245 9.27 -5.14 -10.68
N ASN A 246 8.10 -5.71 -11.00
CA ASN A 246 7.37 -6.48 -9.99
C ASN A 246 8.16 -7.73 -9.57
N ASN A 247 8.12 -8.01 -8.27
CA ASN A 247 8.90 -9.05 -7.61
C ASN A 247 10.43 -8.89 -7.76
N VAL A 248 10.91 -7.74 -8.24
CA VAL A 248 12.34 -7.41 -8.20
C VAL A 248 12.71 -6.98 -6.77
N PRO A 249 13.73 -7.61 -6.15
CA PRO A 249 14.25 -7.20 -4.86
C PRO A 249 14.85 -5.80 -4.90
N VAL A 250 14.56 -5.02 -3.88
CA VAL A 250 15.16 -3.71 -3.69
C VAL A 250 16.64 -3.85 -3.38
N GLN A 251 17.44 -2.88 -3.81
CA GLN A 251 18.90 -2.96 -3.78
C GLN A 251 19.49 -2.31 -2.52
N GLN A 252 18.77 -1.38 -1.87
CA GLN A 252 19.29 -0.60 -0.74
C GLN A 252 18.20 -0.26 0.30
N ILE A 253 17.82 -1.20 1.17
CA ILE A 253 16.77 -0.96 2.17
C ILE A 253 17.29 -0.64 3.58
N ALA A 254 18.55 -0.95 3.86
CA ALA A 254 19.12 -1.06 5.21
C ALA A 254 19.07 0.22 6.07
N HIS A 255 19.04 1.41 5.48
CA HIS A 255 18.99 2.68 6.23
C HIS A 255 17.56 3.16 6.53
N THR A 256 16.54 2.44 6.08
CA THR A 256 15.14 2.77 6.37
C THR A 256 14.54 1.74 7.32
N SER A 257 13.47 2.10 8.03
CA SER A 257 12.80 1.17 8.95
C SER A 257 11.65 0.42 8.27
N ARG A 258 11.29 -0.75 8.80
CA ARG A 258 10.14 -1.52 8.28
C ARG A 258 8.83 -0.77 8.49
N GLU A 259 8.77 0.05 9.55
CA GLU A 259 7.61 0.83 9.93
C GLU A 259 7.29 1.90 8.90
N LEU A 260 8.31 2.55 8.31
CA LEU A 260 8.11 3.53 7.24
C LEU A 260 7.58 2.85 5.96
N HIS A 261 8.12 1.70 5.58
CA HIS A 261 7.60 0.95 4.43
C HIS A 261 6.19 0.41 4.68
N PHE A 262 5.87 0.02 5.92
CA PHE A 262 4.52 -0.40 6.29
C PHE A 262 3.53 0.77 6.23
N ALA A 263 3.93 1.95 6.70
CA ALA A 263 3.15 3.17 6.55
C ALA A 263 2.96 3.53 5.07
N ARG A 264 4.02 3.44 4.25
CA ARG A 264 3.90 3.65 2.79
C ARG A 264 2.98 2.64 2.12
N PHE A 265 2.96 1.40 2.59
CA PHE A 265 2.01 0.40 2.12
C PHE A 265 0.57 0.81 2.44
N ALA A 266 0.29 1.23 3.68
CA ALA A 266 -1.01 1.74 4.06
C ALA A 266 -1.43 2.98 3.25
N LEU A 267 -0.51 3.93 3.05
CA LEU A 267 -0.71 5.14 2.26
C LEU A 267 -1.14 4.82 0.81
N ALA A 268 -0.59 3.77 0.22
CA ALA A 268 -0.95 3.36 -1.14
C ALA A 268 -2.26 2.56 -1.22
N ILE A 269 -2.61 1.81 -0.17
CA ILE A 269 -3.79 0.93 -0.16
C ILE A 269 -5.07 1.64 0.26
N ILE A 270 -5.02 2.52 1.26
CA ILE A 270 -6.23 3.16 1.79
C ILE A 270 -6.99 3.96 0.72
N PRO A 271 -6.34 4.71 -0.19
CA PRO A 271 -7.06 5.37 -1.27
C PRO A 271 -7.86 4.43 -2.18
N LEU A 272 -7.53 3.14 -2.23
CA LEU A 272 -8.25 2.17 -3.06
C LEU A 272 -9.68 1.92 -2.59
N VAL A 273 -10.03 2.25 -1.34
CA VAL A 273 -11.41 2.11 -0.82
C VAL A 273 -12.29 3.34 -1.03
N GLU A 274 -11.80 4.37 -1.72
CA GLU A 274 -12.57 5.62 -1.95
C GLU A 274 -13.96 5.33 -2.54
N GLU A 275 -14.04 4.50 -3.58
CA GLU A 275 -15.33 4.15 -4.20
C GLU A 275 -16.29 3.48 -3.22
N PHE A 276 -15.79 2.60 -2.36
CA PHE A 276 -16.59 1.92 -1.32
C PHE A 276 -17.14 2.92 -0.29
N VAL A 277 -16.26 3.81 0.18
CA VAL A 277 -16.54 4.82 1.21
C VAL A 277 -17.55 5.85 0.69
N LEU A 278 -17.43 6.27 -0.56
CA LEU A 278 -18.25 7.35 -1.15
C LEU A 278 -19.53 6.87 -1.86
N ALA A 279 -19.83 5.56 -1.86
CA ALA A 279 -20.94 4.92 -2.59
C ALA A 279 -22.38 5.28 -2.15
N GLY A 280 -22.60 6.43 -1.50
CA GLY A 280 -23.92 6.98 -1.13
C GLY A 280 -24.62 6.29 0.04
N GLN A 281 -24.47 4.98 0.21
CA GLN A 281 -24.98 4.25 1.39
C GLN A 281 -24.17 4.61 2.64
N ALA A 282 -24.79 4.51 3.82
CA ALA A 282 -24.09 4.60 5.10
C ALA A 282 -23.01 3.52 5.25
N ARG A 283 -21.84 3.93 5.72
CA ARG A 283 -20.67 3.10 6.00
C ARG A 283 -20.22 3.31 7.43
N GLN A 284 -19.90 2.21 8.08
CA GLN A 284 -19.07 2.25 9.28
C GLN A 284 -17.65 2.66 8.86
N VAL A 285 -17.16 3.77 9.39
CA VAL A 285 -15.82 4.30 9.13
C VAL A 285 -15.06 4.55 10.42
N LEU A 286 -13.74 4.37 10.39
CA LEU A 286 -12.84 4.79 11.47
C LEU A 286 -12.30 6.18 11.14
N ARG A 287 -12.64 7.19 11.95
CA ARG A 287 -12.10 8.54 11.83
C ARG A 287 -11.33 8.90 13.08
N VAL A 288 -10.27 9.70 12.95
CA VAL A 288 -9.56 10.23 14.11
C VAL A 288 -10.09 11.63 14.41
N LYS A 289 -10.67 11.82 15.60
CA LYS A 289 -11.15 13.13 16.07
C LYS A 289 -10.46 13.46 17.38
N CYS A 290 -9.85 14.65 17.47
CA CYS A 290 -9.04 15.09 18.60
C CYS A 290 -8.03 14.02 19.08
N GLY A 291 -7.33 13.39 18.13
CA GLY A 291 -6.32 12.36 18.43
C GLY A 291 -6.85 10.96 18.77
N GLU A 292 -8.16 10.78 18.93
CA GLU A 292 -8.76 9.48 19.26
C GLU A 292 -9.46 8.83 18.06
N PRO A 293 -9.22 7.54 17.77
CA PRO A 293 -9.94 6.81 16.73
C PRO A 293 -11.37 6.49 17.18
N LYS A 294 -12.35 6.87 16.37
CA LYS A 294 -13.77 6.66 16.62
C LYS A 294 -14.45 6.02 15.42
N SER A 295 -15.29 5.02 15.70
CA SER A 295 -16.19 4.44 14.70
C SER A 295 -17.42 5.31 14.54
N GLU A 296 -17.72 5.70 13.30
CA GLU A 296 -18.89 6.50 12.94
C GLU A 296 -19.64 5.85 11.77
N ASN A 297 -20.97 6.03 11.72
CA ASN A 297 -21.78 5.54 10.61
C ASN A 297 -22.23 6.72 9.75
N LEU A 298 -21.56 6.94 8.62
CA LEU A 298 -21.74 8.11 7.77
C LEU A 298 -22.13 7.70 6.36
N THR A 299 -23.03 8.46 5.74
CA THR A 299 -23.42 8.31 4.33
C THR A 299 -22.29 8.75 3.40
N GLY A 300 -22.26 8.20 2.19
CA GLY A 300 -21.31 8.64 1.17
C GLY A 300 -21.43 10.14 0.84
N SER A 301 -22.61 10.75 1.00
CA SER A 301 -22.78 12.21 0.85
C SER A 301 -22.09 13.01 1.95
N GLU A 302 -22.15 12.56 3.21
CA GLU A 302 -21.42 13.19 4.31
C GLU A 302 -19.92 13.00 4.12
N LEU A 303 -19.49 11.79 3.78
CA LEU A 303 -18.07 11.47 3.54
C LEU A 303 -17.47 12.24 2.36
N LYS A 304 -18.25 12.53 1.32
CA LYS A 304 -17.81 13.39 0.21
C LYS A 304 -17.47 14.82 0.64
N GLN A 305 -18.09 15.34 1.70
CA GLN A 305 -17.75 16.68 2.21
C GLN A 305 -16.37 16.71 2.86
N PHE A 306 -15.93 15.58 3.41
CA PHE A 306 -14.61 15.45 4.05
C PHE A 306 -13.52 14.97 3.09
N TYR A 307 -13.86 14.09 2.13
CA TYR A 307 -12.88 13.33 1.34
C TYR A 307 -13.08 13.41 -0.19
N GLY A 308 -14.13 14.08 -0.68
CA GLY A 308 -14.38 14.18 -2.12
C GLY A 308 -13.35 15.09 -2.81
N ARG A 309 -12.70 14.62 -3.88
CA ARG A 309 -11.89 15.47 -4.77
C ARG A 309 -12.80 16.48 -5.48
N GLY A 310 -12.86 17.71 -4.99
CA GLY A 310 -13.66 18.75 -5.64
C GLY A 310 -14.00 20.00 -4.85
N MET A 311 -13.20 20.39 -3.86
CA MET A 311 -13.16 21.80 -3.47
C MET A 311 -11.88 22.39 -4.03
N GLU A 312 -12.02 23.11 -5.15
CA GLU A 312 -11.08 24.15 -5.53
C GLU A 312 -10.87 25.05 -4.30
N GLU A 313 -9.62 25.44 -4.11
CA GLU A 313 -9.16 26.41 -3.11
C GLU A 313 -10.17 27.55 -2.92
N GLU A 314 -10.83 27.64 -1.76
CA GLU A 314 -11.23 28.92 -1.10
C GLU A 314 -12.04 28.79 0.20
N GLU A 315 -12.48 27.61 0.67
CA GLU A 315 -13.06 27.46 2.02
C GLU A 315 -12.37 26.33 2.81
N GLU A 316 -11.99 26.61 4.06
CA GLU A 316 -11.51 25.61 5.02
C GLU A 316 -12.54 24.48 5.13
N GLY A 317 -12.27 23.36 4.48
CA GLY A 317 -13.19 22.23 4.44
C GLY A 317 -13.53 21.74 5.86
N PRO A 318 -14.70 21.08 6.04
CA PRO A 318 -15.18 20.65 7.35
C PRO A 318 -14.20 19.70 8.09
N TYR A 319 -13.26 19.07 7.39
CA TYR A 319 -12.19 18.30 8.01
C TYR A 319 -11.15 19.17 8.73
N LEU A 320 -10.75 20.30 8.13
CA LEU A 320 -9.75 21.20 8.71
C LEU A 320 -10.34 21.98 9.89
N SER A 321 -11.59 22.44 9.77
CA SER A 321 -12.28 23.11 10.89
C SER A 321 -12.55 22.16 12.07
N GLU A 322 -12.86 20.88 11.83
CA GLU A 322 -12.94 19.89 12.93
C GLU A 322 -11.58 19.71 13.63
N VAL A 323 -10.47 19.79 12.89
CA VAL A 323 -9.12 19.67 13.46
C VAL A 323 -8.75 20.92 14.26
N GLU A 324 -9.09 22.11 13.79
CA GLU A 324 -8.84 23.39 14.48
C GLU A 324 -9.67 23.53 15.75
N ASP A 325 -10.97 23.21 15.70
CA ASP A 325 -11.87 23.24 16.87
C ASP A 325 -11.44 22.23 17.96
N CYS A 326 -10.76 21.13 17.59
CA CYS A 326 -10.11 20.26 18.57
C CYS A 326 -8.87 20.93 19.21
N ARG A 327 -8.05 21.65 18.42
CA ARG A 327 -6.84 22.33 18.93
C ARG A 327 -7.20 23.46 19.88
N GLU A 328 -8.20 24.28 19.54
CA GLU A 328 -8.69 25.35 20.41
C GLU A 328 -9.22 24.80 21.74
N ARG A 329 -9.93 23.66 21.70
CA ARG A 329 -10.40 23.00 22.92
C ARG A 329 -9.24 22.48 23.77
N GLU A 330 -8.20 21.88 23.20
CA GLU A 330 -7.03 21.43 23.97
C GLU A 330 -6.27 22.59 24.66
N GLU A 331 -6.23 23.78 24.05
CA GLU A 331 -5.61 24.97 24.64
C GLU A 331 -6.40 25.53 25.84
N ASP A 332 -7.73 25.44 25.82
CA ASP A 332 -8.61 25.89 26.92
C ASP A 332 -8.54 24.99 28.18
N TRP A 333 -8.11 23.73 28.05
CA TRP A 333 -7.87 22.84 29.21
C TRP A 333 -6.45 22.98 29.79
N ALA A 334 -5.56 23.71 29.11
CA ALA A 334 -4.18 23.93 29.52
C ALA A 334 -3.95 25.29 30.24
N MET A 335 -5.00 26.10 30.40
CA MET A 335 -5.08 27.26 31.30
C MET A 335 -5.82 26.92 32.59
#